data_AF-A0A164QKN8-F1
#
_entry.id   AF-A0A164QKN8-F1
#
_cell.length_a   1.000
_cell.length_b   1.000
_cell.length_c   1.000
_cell.angle_alpha   90.00
_cell.angle_beta   90.00
_cell.angle_gamma   90.00
#
_symmetry.space_group_name_H-M   'P 1'
#
loop_
_entity.id
_entity.type
_entity.pdbx_description
1 polymer ?
#
loop_
_entity_poly.entity_id
_entity_poly.type
_entity_poly.pdbx_seq_one_letter_code
_entity_poly.pdbx_strand_id
1 'polypeptide(L)'
;MTSVLAVPVALAVALTVSLTGGVVGAAASPAAAHGGNGQGNGQGHGHDRATLRVATYNASLNRAAAGELEADLSTPDDPQAATIAEVLQRTRPDVVLLNEFDYVPDGRAVDLFRDHYLEVSQGGAAPIEYRYAYVAPSNTGVPSGFDLNNDGTVGGGDDAFGFGAFEGQYGMVVLSRYPIDTRGVRTFQHFLWKDMPGALLPDDPATAAPADWFTPEELEVVRLSSKSHWDVPVRVGRETVHVLASHPTPPTFDGPEDRNGRRNRDEIRFWADYVTPGKASRYVYDDAGRRGGLHPGESFVVLGDQNADPLDGDSVDAAIDQLLDHRRVQDPAPRSAGGVEAAALQGGANATHRGDPALDTADFADTAPGNLRADYVLPSRDLRVRDAGVFWPVQADPLSRLTGVFPFPSSDHRLVWVDLAVRG
;
A
#
# COMPACT_ATOMS: atom_id res chain seq x y z
N MET A 1 -37.18 -8.07 -36.13
CA MET A 1 -35.75 -8.32 -36.42
C MET A 1 -34.98 -7.36 -35.55
N THR A 2 -34.73 -7.77 -34.33
CA THR A 2 -34.15 -6.97 -33.25
C THR A 2 -33.43 -7.97 -32.39
N SER A 3 -32.10 -7.89 -32.38
CA SER A 3 -31.24 -8.73 -31.55
C SER A 3 -30.28 -7.80 -30.84
N VAL A 4 -30.55 -7.63 -29.55
CA VAL A 4 -29.67 -6.99 -28.56
C VAL A 4 -28.76 -8.10 -28.03
N LEU A 5 -27.45 -7.92 -28.13
CA LEU A 5 -26.45 -8.79 -27.52
C LEU A 5 -26.05 -8.17 -26.18
N ALA A 6 -26.32 -8.88 -25.10
CA ALA A 6 -25.89 -8.57 -23.75
C ALA A 6 -24.49 -9.17 -23.49
N VAL A 7 -23.61 -8.39 -22.87
CA VAL A 7 -22.29 -8.79 -22.37
C VAL A 7 -22.46 -9.49 -21.01
N PRO A 8 -21.75 -10.59 -20.70
CA PRO A 8 -21.98 -11.33 -19.47
C PRO A 8 -21.23 -10.73 -18.27
N VAL A 9 -21.98 -10.54 -17.18
CA VAL A 9 -21.46 -10.33 -15.82
C VAL A 9 -20.90 -11.66 -15.31
N ALA A 10 -19.64 -11.67 -14.85
CA ALA A 10 -19.02 -12.83 -14.25
C ALA A 10 -19.67 -13.17 -12.90
N LEU A 11 -20.28 -14.35 -12.83
CA LEU A 11 -20.96 -14.88 -11.64
C LEU A 11 -19.96 -15.71 -10.82
N ALA A 12 -19.72 -15.32 -9.57
CA ALA A 12 -18.97 -16.13 -8.61
C ALA A 12 -19.78 -17.40 -8.26
N VAL A 13 -19.26 -18.57 -8.61
CA VAL A 13 -19.85 -19.88 -8.27
C VAL A 13 -19.14 -20.43 -7.04
N ALA A 14 -19.85 -20.47 -5.91
CA ALA A 14 -19.44 -21.20 -4.73
C ALA A 14 -19.63 -22.71 -4.96
N LEU A 15 -18.55 -23.49 -4.88
CA LEU A 15 -18.61 -24.95 -4.92
C LEU A 15 -18.29 -25.52 -3.53
N THR A 16 -19.30 -26.07 -2.88
CA THR A 16 -19.18 -26.87 -1.65
C THR A 16 -18.71 -28.28 -2.00
N VAL A 17 -17.55 -28.67 -1.46
CA VAL A 17 -17.10 -30.07 -1.47
C VAL A 17 -16.91 -30.56 -0.04
N SER A 18 -17.81 -31.44 0.39
CA SER A 18 -17.69 -32.26 1.58
C SER A 18 -16.86 -33.50 1.24
N LEU A 19 -15.78 -33.80 1.96
CA LEU A 19 -15.21 -35.13 2.02
C LEU A 19 -14.62 -35.45 3.39
N THR A 20 -15.03 -36.62 3.88
CA THR A 20 -14.80 -37.23 5.18
C THR A 20 -13.48 -38.02 5.24
N GLY A 21 -12.76 -37.90 6.36
CA GLY A 21 -12.17 -39.02 7.11
C GLY A 21 -10.85 -39.63 6.64
N GLY A 22 -9.83 -39.55 7.50
CA GLY A 22 -8.63 -40.41 7.43
C GLY A 22 -7.55 -40.02 8.43
N VAL A 23 -7.57 -40.64 9.62
CA VAL A 23 -6.55 -40.50 10.68
C VAL A 23 -5.43 -41.51 10.43
N VAL A 24 -4.16 -41.07 10.38
CA VAL A 24 -3.00 -41.84 10.87
C VAL A 24 -1.94 -40.86 11.40
N GLY A 25 -1.53 -41.06 12.65
CA GLY A 25 -0.51 -40.24 13.30
C GLY A 25 0.91 -40.75 13.11
N ALA A 26 1.87 -39.85 13.29
CA ALA A 26 3.20 -40.17 13.78
C ALA A 26 3.77 -38.95 14.53
N ALA A 27 4.25 -39.21 15.73
CA ALA A 27 4.81 -38.23 16.65
C ALA A 27 6.26 -37.88 16.29
N ALA A 28 6.62 -36.60 16.43
CA ALA A 28 7.98 -36.17 16.72
C ALA A 28 7.93 -34.89 17.58
N SER A 29 8.62 -34.92 18.72
CA SER A 29 8.71 -33.86 19.73
C SER A 29 9.63 -32.69 19.28
N PRO A 30 9.52 -31.50 19.93
CA PRO A 30 10.00 -30.24 19.39
C PRO A 30 11.47 -29.95 19.76
N ALA A 31 12.18 -29.22 18.90
CA ALA A 31 13.46 -28.62 19.22
C ALA A 31 13.30 -27.12 19.48
N ALA A 32 13.59 -26.77 20.73
CA ALA A 32 13.64 -25.50 21.42
C ALA A 32 13.98 -24.22 20.63
N ALA A 33 13.27 -23.17 21.05
CA ALA A 33 13.63 -21.76 20.96
C ALA A 33 15.05 -21.46 21.48
N HIS A 34 15.66 -20.40 20.94
CA HIS A 34 16.74 -19.67 21.60
C HIS A 34 16.39 -18.19 21.67
N GLY A 35 15.90 -17.79 22.84
CA GLY A 35 15.95 -16.41 23.30
C GLY A 35 17.37 -16.08 23.74
N GLY A 36 17.87 -14.93 23.30
CA GLY A 36 19.12 -14.34 23.75
C GLY A 36 18.85 -13.02 24.46
N ASN A 37 18.71 -13.08 25.79
CA ASN A 37 18.74 -11.93 26.68
C ASN A 37 20.18 -11.38 26.74
N GLY A 38 20.39 -10.16 26.22
CA GLY A 38 21.65 -9.42 26.38
C GLY A 38 21.45 -8.21 27.28
N GLN A 39 21.59 -8.37 28.59
CA GLN A 39 21.82 -7.26 29.52
C GLN A 39 23.26 -6.76 29.34
N GLY A 40 23.42 -5.55 28.82
CA GLY A 40 24.69 -4.84 28.74
C GLY A 40 24.58 -3.50 29.46
N ASN A 41 25.08 -3.45 30.70
CA ASN A 41 25.25 -2.23 31.47
C ASN A 41 26.52 -1.52 30.97
N GLY A 42 26.38 -0.32 30.41
CA GLY A 42 27.52 0.48 29.93
C GLY A 42 27.14 1.95 29.82
N GLN A 43 27.48 2.72 30.85
CA GLN A 43 27.45 4.18 30.80
C GLN A 43 28.43 4.68 29.73
N GLY A 44 27.88 5.30 28.69
CA GLY A 44 28.61 6.13 27.75
C GLY A 44 27.68 7.25 27.32
N HIS A 45 28.15 8.50 27.35
CA HIS A 45 27.45 9.65 26.81
C HIS A 45 27.37 9.56 25.26
N GLY A 46 26.53 8.65 24.76
CA GLY A 46 26.02 8.65 23.41
C GLY A 46 24.58 9.17 23.48
N HIS A 47 24.20 10.09 22.60
CA HIS A 47 22.80 10.44 22.42
C HIS A 47 22.02 9.14 22.10
N ASP A 48 21.22 8.65 23.06
CA ASP A 48 20.40 7.45 22.86
C ASP A 48 19.48 7.70 21.66
N ARG A 49 19.74 6.97 20.57
CA ARG A 49 18.88 6.99 19.39
C ARG A 49 17.70 6.08 19.67
N ALA A 50 16.50 6.64 19.69
CA ALA A 50 15.28 5.84 19.73
C ALA A 50 15.17 5.02 18.43
N THR A 51 14.67 3.79 18.55
CA THR A 51 14.25 3.01 17.39
C THR A 51 12.81 3.38 17.06
N LEU A 52 12.56 3.76 15.81
CA LEU A 52 11.24 3.98 15.24
C LEU A 52 10.94 2.83 14.28
N ARG A 53 9.91 2.04 14.57
CA ARG A 53 9.41 1.04 13.61
C ARG A 53 8.36 1.67 12.71
N VAL A 54 8.65 1.73 11.40
CA VAL A 54 7.72 2.23 10.39
C VAL A 54 7.26 1.07 9.52
N ALA A 55 5.97 1.02 9.18
CA ALA A 55 5.41 -0.05 8.37
C ALA A 55 4.41 0.45 7.32
N THR A 56 4.19 -0.36 6.29
CA THR A 56 3.04 -0.27 5.40
C THR A 56 2.33 -1.61 5.35
N TYR A 57 1.00 -1.58 5.20
CA TYR A 57 0.19 -2.78 5.03
C TYR A 57 -1.04 -2.45 4.19
N ASN A 58 -1.11 -2.93 2.95
CA ASN A 58 -2.40 -3.04 2.27
C ASN A 58 -3.25 -4.05 3.05
N ALA A 59 -4.32 -3.57 3.68
CA ALA A 59 -5.09 -4.34 4.64
C ALA A 59 -6.34 -4.98 4.01
N SER A 60 -6.66 -4.62 2.76
CA SER A 60 -7.89 -5.02 2.05
C SER A 60 -9.15 -4.85 2.91
N LEU A 61 -9.16 -3.84 3.78
CA LEU A 61 -10.30 -3.41 4.60
C LEU A 61 -11.18 -2.45 3.79
N ASN A 62 -11.45 -2.82 2.54
CA ASN A 62 -12.41 -2.17 1.68
C ASN A 62 -13.65 -3.07 1.56
N ARG A 63 -14.77 -2.49 1.15
CA ARG A 63 -16.04 -3.21 0.98
C ARG A 63 -16.66 -2.94 -0.38
N ALA A 64 -17.75 -3.64 -0.68
CA ALA A 64 -18.43 -3.56 -1.97
C ALA A 64 -19.32 -2.31 -2.06
N ALA A 65 -19.83 -1.82 -0.92
CA ALA A 65 -20.67 -0.63 -0.84
C ALA A 65 -20.24 0.34 0.25
N ALA A 66 -20.56 1.62 0.03
CA ALA A 66 -20.28 2.69 0.97
C ALA A 66 -20.92 2.42 2.34
N GLY A 67 -20.14 2.59 3.40
CA GLY A 67 -20.58 2.42 4.79
C GLY A 67 -20.54 0.99 5.33
N GLU A 68 -20.28 -0.02 4.49
CA GLU A 68 -20.14 -1.41 4.96
C GLU A 68 -18.94 -1.56 5.89
N LEU A 69 -17.80 -0.91 5.60
CA LEU A 69 -16.63 -0.99 6.48
C LEU A 69 -16.94 -0.40 7.87
N GLU A 70 -17.64 0.73 7.91
CA GLU A 70 -18.06 1.34 9.17
C GLU A 70 -18.99 0.40 9.96
N ALA A 71 -19.91 -0.27 9.28
CA ALA A 71 -20.84 -1.21 9.89
C ALA A 71 -20.09 -2.42 10.47
N ASP A 72 -19.17 -3.01 9.72
CA ASP A 72 -18.36 -4.16 10.16
C ASP A 72 -17.46 -3.80 11.34
N LEU A 73 -16.85 -2.62 11.30
CA LEU A 73 -16.00 -2.13 12.39
C LEU A 73 -16.79 -1.67 13.63
N SER A 74 -18.11 -1.48 13.53
CA SER A 74 -18.95 -1.03 14.65
C SER A 74 -19.19 -2.09 15.73
N THR A 75 -18.86 -3.34 15.43
CA THR A 75 -18.80 -4.44 16.40
C THR A 75 -17.38 -5.02 16.41
N PRO A 76 -16.98 -5.82 17.41
CA PRO A 76 -15.68 -6.48 17.43
C PRO A 76 -15.67 -7.83 16.68
N ASP A 77 -16.67 -8.10 15.83
CA ASP A 77 -16.94 -9.43 15.29
C ASP A 77 -16.42 -9.65 13.86
N ASP A 78 -15.83 -8.64 13.21
CA ASP A 78 -15.25 -8.78 11.87
C ASP A 78 -13.93 -9.57 11.95
N PRO A 79 -13.87 -10.79 11.37
CA PRO A 79 -12.71 -11.65 11.50
C PRO A 79 -11.48 -11.14 10.73
N GLN A 80 -11.67 -10.40 9.63
CA GLN A 80 -10.59 -9.82 8.85
C GLN A 80 -9.92 -8.70 9.66
N ALA A 81 -10.71 -7.77 10.19
CA ALA A 81 -10.25 -6.68 11.04
C ALA A 81 -9.53 -7.20 12.30
N ALA A 82 -10.05 -8.25 12.95
CA ALA A 82 -9.38 -8.91 14.07
C ALA A 82 -8.02 -9.52 13.67
N THR A 83 -7.95 -10.14 12.49
CA THR A 83 -6.71 -10.72 11.97
C THR A 83 -5.67 -9.64 11.64
N ILE A 84 -6.07 -8.56 10.96
CA ILE A 84 -5.22 -7.40 10.66
C ILE A 84 -4.71 -6.76 11.97
N ALA A 85 -5.59 -6.56 12.94
CA ALA A 85 -5.22 -6.03 14.25
C ALA A 85 -4.23 -6.94 14.99
N GLU A 86 -4.39 -8.27 14.94
CA GLU A 86 -3.43 -9.20 15.51
C GLU A 86 -2.04 -9.06 14.87
N VAL A 87 -1.97 -8.94 13.53
CA VAL A 87 -0.71 -8.72 12.80
C VAL A 87 -0.02 -7.43 13.29
N LEU A 88 -0.77 -6.34 13.43
CA LEU A 88 -0.25 -5.06 13.95
C LEU A 88 0.19 -5.15 15.42
N GLN A 89 -0.56 -5.88 16.26
CA GLN A 89 -0.23 -6.08 17.68
C GLN A 89 1.03 -6.92 17.91
N ARG A 90 1.33 -7.84 16.98
CA ARG A 90 2.55 -8.66 17.00
C ARG A 90 3.75 -7.93 16.40
N THR A 91 3.54 -7.21 15.30
CA THR A 91 4.61 -6.45 14.61
C THR A 91 5.00 -5.18 15.38
N ARG A 92 4.01 -4.55 16.02
CA ARG A 92 4.14 -3.32 16.82
C ARG A 92 4.77 -2.12 16.10
N PRO A 93 4.33 -1.74 14.89
CA PRO A 93 4.83 -0.52 14.27
C PRO A 93 4.47 0.71 15.09
N ASP A 94 5.37 1.67 15.18
CA ASP A 94 5.11 2.95 15.84
C ASP A 94 4.38 3.92 14.91
N VAL A 95 4.63 3.81 13.61
CA VAL A 95 3.92 4.49 12.52
C VAL A 95 3.58 3.46 11.46
N VAL A 96 2.33 3.39 11.03
CA VAL A 96 1.89 2.48 9.97
C VAL A 96 0.95 3.18 8.98
N LEU A 97 1.18 2.97 7.69
CA LEU A 97 0.24 3.26 6.63
C LEU A 97 -0.60 2.00 6.36
N LEU A 98 -1.92 2.13 6.41
CA LEU A 98 -2.86 1.12 5.94
C LEU A 98 -3.40 1.56 4.58
N ASN A 99 -3.19 0.75 3.54
CA ASN A 99 -3.84 0.91 2.24
C ASN A 99 -5.12 0.07 2.20
N GLU A 100 -6.02 0.42 1.27
CA GLU A 100 -7.35 -0.19 1.13
C GLU A 100 -8.17 -0.19 2.41
N PHE A 101 -8.21 0.96 3.06
CA PHE A 101 -9.10 1.20 4.19
C PHE A 101 -10.12 2.24 3.74
N ASP A 102 -11.37 1.84 3.53
CA ASP A 102 -12.40 2.74 2.99
C ASP A 102 -12.49 4.03 3.82
N TYR A 103 -12.48 5.15 3.11
CA TYR A 103 -12.59 6.46 3.72
C TYR A 103 -14.01 6.68 4.22
N VAL A 104 -14.12 6.93 5.52
CA VAL A 104 -15.34 7.38 6.18
C VAL A 104 -15.09 8.78 6.74
N PRO A 105 -15.97 9.76 6.45
CA PRO A 105 -15.82 11.12 6.98
C PRO A 105 -15.62 11.17 8.49
N ASP A 106 -14.97 12.23 8.94
CA ASP A 106 -14.67 12.51 10.35
C ASP A 106 -13.80 11.45 11.06
N GLY A 107 -13.21 10.49 10.33
CA GLY A 107 -12.34 9.45 10.90
C GLY A 107 -13.08 8.34 11.64
N ARG A 108 -14.39 8.20 11.44
CA ARG A 108 -15.21 7.28 12.22
C ARG A 108 -14.77 5.82 12.10
N ALA A 109 -14.48 5.34 10.88
CA ALA A 109 -14.03 3.96 10.69
C ALA A 109 -12.68 3.69 11.37
N VAL A 110 -11.71 4.62 11.30
CA VAL A 110 -10.41 4.41 11.97
C VAL A 110 -10.55 4.43 13.50
N ASP A 111 -11.44 5.25 14.05
CA ASP A 111 -11.70 5.25 15.50
C ASP A 111 -12.35 3.93 15.95
N LEU A 112 -13.33 3.41 15.20
CA LEU A 112 -13.91 2.09 15.46
C LEU A 112 -12.87 0.96 15.36
N PHE A 113 -12.00 0.99 14.35
CA PHE A 113 -10.92 0.01 14.23
C PHE A 113 -9.95 0.05 15.42
N ARG A 114 -9.61 1.26 15.89
CA ARG A 114 -8.78 1.44 17.08
C ARG A 114 -9.46 0.88 18.32
N ASP A 115 -10.68 1.32 18.60
CA ASP A 115 -11.40 1.01 19.83
C ASP A 115 -11.78 -0.48 19.95
N HIS A 116 -12.24 -1.09 18.86
CA HIS A 116 -12.78 -2.46 18.88
C HIS A 116 -11.74 -3.54 18.55
N TYR A 117 -10.66 -3.20 17.85
CA TYR A 117 -9.71 -4.20 17.36
C TYR A 117 -8.27 -3.95 17.82
N LEU A 118 -7.71 -2.75 17.64
CA LEU A 118 -6.31 -2.48 17.98
C LEU A 118 -6.07 -2.37 19.48
N GLU A 119 -6.97 -1.71 20.21
CA GLU A 119 -6.89 -1.49 21.66
C GLU A 119 -7.43 -2.68 22.47
N VAL A 120 -7.83 -3.76 21.78
CA VAL A 120 -8.32 -5.02 22.37
C VAL A 120 -7.40 -6.18 21.96
N SER A 121 -7.03 -7.04 22.91
CA SER A 121 -6.11 -8.15 22.64
C SER A 121 -6.68 -9.13 21.60
N GLN A 122 -5.96 -9.35 20.51
CA GLN A 122 -6.29 -10.34 19.49
C GLN A 122 -5.34 -11.54 19.57
N GLY A 123 -5.87 -12.76 19.56
CA GLY A 123 -5.05 -13.99 19.56
C GLY A 123 -3.99 -14.08 20.66
N GLY A 124 -4.23 -13.43 21.82
CA GLY A 124 -3.29 -13.34 22.93
C GLY A 124 -2.14 -12.34 22.76
N ALA A 125 -2.11 -11.57 21.66
CA ALA A 125 -1.18 -10.47 21.48
C ALA A 125 -1.56 -9.26 22.35
N ALA A 126 -0.57 -8.49 22.81
CA ALA A 126 -0.85 -7.32 23.62
C ALA A 126 -1.49 -6.22 22.75
N PRO A 127 -2.53 -5.51 23.24
CA PRO A 127 -3.12 -4.37 22.54
C PRO A 127 -2.08 -3.36 22.04
N ILE A 128 -2.46 -2.63 20.99
CA ILE A 128 -1.65 -1.56 20.42
C ILE A 128 -2.47 -0.27 20.33
N GLU A 129 -1.97 0.77 20.99
CA GLU A 129 -2.60 2.08 20.99
C GLU A 129 -1.89 2.99 19.98
N TYR A 130 -2.67 3.66 19.15
CA TYR A 130 -2.22 4.75 18.28
C TYR A 130 -2.97 6.01 18.67
N ARG A 131 -2.27 6.96 19.29
CA ARG A 131 -2.88 8.21 19.77
C ARG A 131 -3.24 9.17 18.64
N TYR A 132 -2.63 8.99 17.47
CA TYR A 132 -2.77 9.87 16.32
C TYR A 132 -3.17 9.07 15.10
N ALA A 133 -4.14 9.58 14.36
CA ALA A 133 -4.56 9.06 13.07
C ALA A 133 -4.65 10.22 12.08
N TYR A 134 -4.34 9.95 10.83
CA TYR A 134 -4.61 10.85 9.72
C TYR A 134 -5.33 10.08 8.61
N VAL A 135 -6.46 10.64 8.20
CA VAL A 135 -7.30 10.19 7.09
C VAL A 135 -7.69 11.41 6.26
N ALA A 136 -7.84 11.22 4.96
CA ALA A 136 -8.31 12.26 4.05
C ALA A 136 -9.02 11.63 2.84
N PRO A 137 -9.84 12.39 2.10
CA PRO A 137 -10.45 11.92 0.86
C PRO A 137 -9.42 11.41 -0.16
N SER A 138 -9.86 10.49 -1.02
CA SER A 138 -9.11 9.98 -2.17
C SER A 138 -9.87 10.24 -3.47
N ASN A 139 -9.23 10.01 -4.62
CA ASN A 139 -9.85 10.11 -5.94
C ASN A 139 -10.70 8.89 -6.32
N THR A 140 -10.60 7.81 -5.54
CA THR A 140 -11.32 6.57 -5.80
C THR A 140 -12.83 6.78 -5.80
N GLY A 141 -13.49 6.36 -6.89
CA GLY A 141 -14.94 6.39 -7.04
C GLY A 141 -15.55 7.79 -7.14
N VAL A 142 -14.73 8.85 -7.16
CA VAL A 142 -15.19 10.22 -7.40
C VAL A 142 -15.45 10.41 -8.89
N PRO A 143 -16.70 10.66 -9.33
CA PRO A 143 -17.01 10.80 -10.75
C PRO A 143 -16.25 11.97 -11.38
N SER A 144 -15.60 11.74 -12.52
CA SER A 144 -14.94 12.83 -13.27
C SER A 144 -15.94 13.70 -14.04
N GLY A 145 -17.06 13.10 -14.45
CA GLY A 145 -18.03 13.70 -15.37
C GLY A 145 -17.68 13.54 -16.85
N PHE A 146 -16.64 12.77 -17.17
CA PHE A 146 -16.15 12.48 -18.52
C PHE A 146 -16.06 10.97 -18.77
N ASP A 147 -16.04 10.60 -20.05
CA ASP A 147 -15.80 9.24 -20.56
C ASP A 147 -14.28 9.05 -20.68
N LEU A 148 -13.62 8.66 -19.59
CA LEU A 148 -12.16 8.56 -19.51
C LEU A 148 -11.62 7.23 -20.05
N ASN A 149 -12.51 6.26 -20.32
CA ASN A 149 -12.17 4.96 -20.90
C ASN A 149 -12.55 4.85 -22.40
N ASN A 150 -13.19 5.87 -22.97
CA ASN A 150 -13.63 5.96 -24.36
C ASN A 150 -14.64 4.86 -24.77
N ASP A 151 -15.50 4.41 -23.85
CA ASP A 151 -16.52 3.38 -24.13
C ASP A 151 -17.82 3.94 -24.74
N GLY A 152 -17.94 5.27 -24.82
CA GLY A 152 -19.08 5.99 -25.36
C GLY A 152 -20.13 6.36 -24.32
N THR A 153 -19.90 6.07 -23.04
CA THR A 153 -20.78 6.42 -21.93
C THR A 153 -20.00 7.11 -20.80
N VAL A 154 -20.68 7.95 -20.02
CA VAL A 154 -20.08 8.58 -18.84
C VAL A 154 -20.60 7.88 -17.59
N GLY A 155 -19.72 7.26 -16.83
CA GLY A 155 -19.99 6.70 -15.50
C GLY A 155 -19.24 5.42 -15.17
N GLY A 156 -19.49 4.89 -13.99
CA GLY A 156 -18.79 3.69 -13.50
C GLY A 156 -17.39 4.00 -12.95
N GLY A 157 -16.67 2.94 -12.56
CA GLY A 157 -15.37 3.07 -11.92
C GLY A 157 -14.28 3.57 -12.86
N ASP A 158 -14.30 3.17 -14.13
CA ASP A 158 -13.25 3.51 -15.10
C ASP A 158 -13.22 4.99 -15.51
N ASP A 159 -14.34 5.68 -15.28
CA ASP A 159 -14.54 7.12 -15.49
C ASP A 159 -14.41 7.96 -14.22
N ALA A 160 -14.21 7.33 -13.06
CA ALA A 160 -13.89 8.05 -11.84
C ALA A 160 -12.44 8.57 -11.90
N PHE A 161 -12.10 9.59 -11.10
CA PHE A 161 -10.71 10.08 -11.03
C PHE A 161 -9.72 8.98 -10.60
N GLY A 162 -10.17 7.99 -9.83
CA GLY A 162 -9.55 6.69 -9.68
C GLY A 162 -10.61 5.61 -9.57
N PHE A 163 -10.31 4.41 -10.06
CA PHE A 163 -11.27 3.32 -10.11
C PHE A 163 -11.85 2.96 -8.75
N GLY A 164 -13.18 2.98 -8.63
CA GLY A 164 -13.91 2.52 -7.45
C GLY A 164 -15.43 2.53 -7.66
N ALA A 165 -16.14 1.73 -6.88
CA ALA A 165 -17.60 1.61 -6.91
C ALA A 165 -18.31 2.75 -6.18
N PHE A 166 -17.64 3.41 -5.23
CA PHE A 166 -18.15 4.55 -4.48
C PHE A 166 -17.02 5.47 -4.03
N GLU A 167 -17.35 6.74 -3.76
CA GLU A 167 -16.39 7.73 -3.26
C GLU A 167 -15.79 7.29 -1.92
N GLY A 168 -14.46 7.19 -1.88
CA GLY A 168 -13.71 6.81 -0.69
C GLY A 168 -13.38 5.33 -0.58
N GLN A 169 -13.82 4.48 -1.52
CA GLN A 169 -13.36 3.10 -1.57
C GLN A 169 -11.82 3.04 -1.67
N TYR A 170 -11.20 1.98 -1.15
CA TYR A 170 -9.74 1.78 -1.26
C TYR A 170 -8.91 2.94 -0.67
N GLY A 171 -9.43 3.61 0.35
CA GLY A 171 -8.79 4.74 1.02
C GLY A 171 -7.50 4.36 1.75
N MET A 172 -6.97 5.31 2.53
CA MET A 172 -5.73 5.13 3.28
C MET A 172 -5.86 5.69 4.69
N VAL A 173 -5.07 5.14 5.62
CA VAL A 173 -4.97 5.64 7.00
C VAL A 173 -3.51 5.65 7.44
N VAL A 174 -3.04 6.75 8.02
CA VAL A 174 -1.77 6.76 8.78
C VAL A 174 -2.10 6.70 10.27
N LEU A 175 -1.64 5.65 10.95
CA LEU A 175 -1.71 5.50 12.40
C LEU A 175 -0.32 5.76 13.01
N SER A 176 -0.26 6.52 14.10
CA SER A 176 0.99 6.89 14.74
C SER A 176 0.89 6.97 16.26
N ARG A 177 1.90 6.43 16.94
CA ARG A 177 2.13 6.63 18.38
C ARG A 177 2.68 8.02 18.68
N TYR A 178 3.31 8.63 17.68
CA TYR A 178 3.94 9.95 17.76
C TYR A 178 3.03 11.03 17.18
N PRO A 179 3.10 12.29 17.67
CA PRO A 179 2.26 13.37 17.19
C PRO A 179 2.41 13.60 15.68
N ILE A 180 1.27 13.68 14.99
CA ILE A 180 1.18 14.14 13.60
C ILE A 180 1.03 15.66 13.60
N ASP A 181 1.88 16.39 12.86
CA ASP A 181 1.70 17.83 12.64
C ASP A 181 0.68 18.07 11.54
N THR A 182 -0.60 18.02 11.91
CA THR A 182 -1.74 18.16 10.98
C THR A 182 -1.75 19.49 10.21
N ARG A 183 -1.10 20.55 10.73
CA ARG A 183 -0.96 21.83 10.01
C ARG A 183 0.11 21.78 8.93
N GLY A 184 1.10 20.91 9.10
CA GLY A 184 2.18 20.68 8.15
C GLY A 184 1.82 19.74 7.00
N VAL A 185 0.75 18.95 7.15
CA VAL A 185 0.33 17.96 6.14
C VAL A 185 0.10 18.60 4.78
N ARG A 186 0.55 17.93 3.73
CA ARG A 186 0.29 18.27 2.34
C ARG A 186 -0.40 17.10 1.64
N THR A 187 -1.43 17.39 0.86
CA THR A 187 -2.13 16.42 0.03
C THR A 187 -2.02 16.83 -1.43
N PHE A 188 -1.94 15.86 -2.32
CA PHE A 188 -1.84 16.09 -3.77
C PHE A 188 -2.94 15.31 -4.50
N GLN A 189 -4.15 15.32 -3.93
CA GLN A 189 -5.31 14.65 -4.49
C GLN A 189 -5.68 15.28 -5.84
N HIS A 190 -5.66 16.61 -5.95
CA HIS A 190 -6.14 17.36 -7.10
C HIS A 190 -5.04 17.74 -8.10
N PHE A 191 -3.80 17.27 -7.90
CA PHE A 191 -2.72 17.54 -8.83
C PHE A 191 -3.03 16.93 -10.20
N LEU A 192 -3.04 17.76 -11.26
CA LEU A 192 -3.39 17.33 -12.62
C LEU A 192 -2.26 16.55 -13.28
N TRP A 193 -2.58 15.47 -14.00
CA TRP A 193 -1.56 14.63 -14.65
C TRP A 193 -0.78 15.41 -15.71
N LYS A 194 -1.47 16.21 -16.53
CA LYS A 194 -0.85 17.07 -17.56
C LYS A 194 0.15 18.10 -17.02
N ASP A 195 0.06 18.46 -15.73
CA ASP A 195 0.94 19.48 -15.12
C ASP A 195 2.31 18.91 -14.75
N MET A 196 2.47 17.59 -14.83
CA MET A 196 3.76 16.93 -14.67
C MET A 196 4.61 17.11 -15.94
N PRO A 197 5.83 17.66 -15.84
CA PRO A 197 6.69 17.85 -16.99
C PRO A 197 7.05 16.52 -17.65
N GLY A 198 6.71 16.38 -18.93
CA GLY A 198 6.88 15.13 -19.66
C GLY A 198 6.04 14.00 -19.08
N ALA A 199 4.83 14.30 -18.63
CA ALA A 199 3.83 13.31 -18.23
C ALA A 199 3.69 12.26 -19.33
N LEU A 200 3.64 10.99 -18.94
CA LEU A 200 3.47 9.85 -19.82
C LEU A 200 1.97 9.66 -20.14
N LEU A 201 1.32 10.70 -20.67
CA LEU A 201 -0.09 10.61 -21.06
C LEU A 201 -0.28 9.50 -22.12
N PRO A 202 -1.38 8.72 -22.05
CA PRO A 202 -1.61 7.61 -22.97
C PRO A 202 -1.93 8.09 -24.39
N ASP A 203 -1.59 7.24 -25.36
CA ASP A 203 -1.91 7.42 -26.77
C ASP A 203 -3.23 6.69 -27.08
N ASP A 204 -4.07 7.24 -27.97
CA ASP A 204 -5.19 6.49 -28.54
C ASP A 204 -4.66 5.46 -29.57
N PRO A 205 -4.81 4.14 -29.34
CA PRO A 205 -4.33 3.12 -30.27
C PRO A 205 -5.00 3.17 -31.65
N ALA A 206 -6.11 3.91 -31.80
CA ALA A 206 -6.80 4.13 -33.07
C ALA A 206 -6.19 5.28 -33.91
N THR A 207 -5.31 6.10 -33.33
CA THR A 207 -4.67 7.21 -34.04
C THR A 207 -3.15 7.03 -34.12
N ALA A 208 -2.48 7.96 -34.81
CA ALA A 208 -1.02 8.03 -34.85
C ALA A 208 -0.46 9.21 -34.03
N ALA A 209 -1.32 10.04 -33.44
CA ALA A 209 -0.88 11.16 -32.64
C ALA A 209 -0.48 10.67 -31.24
N PRO A 210 0.56 11.26 -30.62
CA PRO A 210 0.92 10.90 -29.26
C PRO A 210 0.09 11.69 -28.23
N ALA A 211 -0.09 11.13 -27.04
CA ALA A 211 -0.72 11.72 -25.87
C ALA A 211 -2.13 12.29 -26.16
N ASP A 212 -2.91 11.58 -26.97
CA ASP A 212 -4.21 12.01 -27.48
C ASP A 212 -5.39 11.16 -27.00
N TRP A 213 -5.16 10.26 -26.05
CA TRP A 213 -6.24 9.48 -25.40
C TRP A 213 -7.30 10.37 -24.75
N PHE A 214 -6.87 11.47 -24.12
CA PHE A 214 -7.76 12.43 -23.45
C PHE A 214 -8.04 13.64 -24.33
N THR A 215 -9.29 14.10 -24.30
CA THR A 215 -9.68 15.36 -24.92
C THR A 215 -9.06 16.57 -24.18
N PRO A 216 -8.96 17.75 -24.82
CA PRO A 216 -8.49 18.96 -24.15
C PRO A 216 -9.27 19.29 -22.88
N GLU A 217 -10.58 19.03 -22.86
CA GLU A 217 -11.45 19.25 -21.70
C GLU A 217 -11.17 18.26 -20.56
N GLU A 218 -10.96 16.98 -20.87
CA GLU A 218 -10.59 15.96 -19.88
C GLU A 218 -9.24 16.26 -19.24
N LEU A 219 -8.27 16.73 -20.02
CA LEU A 219 -6.94 17.10 -19.53
C LEU A 219 -6.99 18.24 -18.48
N GLU A 220 -8.03 19.07 -18.47
CA GLU A 220 -8.21 20.11 -17.45
C GLU A 220 -8.67 19.56 -16.09
N VAL A 221 -9.12 18.29 -16.03
CA VAL A 221 -9.63 17.70 -14.79
C VAL A 221 -8.92 16.41 -14.38
N VAL A 222 -8.30 15.67 -15.30
CA VAL A 222 -7.70 14.37 -15.00
C VAL A 222 -6.53 14.52 -14.01
N ARG A 223 -6.68 13.86 -12.87
CA ARG A 223 -5.75 13.94 -11.73
C ARG A 223 -4.67 12.86 -11.88
N LEU A 224 -3.44 13.16 -11.45
CA LEU A 224 -2.36 12.17 -11.45
C LEU A 224 -2.65 11.03 -10.47
N SER A 225 -2.91 11.37 -9.20
CA SER A 225 -3.15 10.38 -8.16
C SER A 225 -4.45 9.60 -8.42
N SER A 226 -4.41 8.28 -8.45
CA SER A 226 -5.59 7.41 -8.50
C SER A 226 -6.30 7.33 -7.14
N LYS A 227 -5.53 7.33 -6.05
CA LYS A 227 -6.03 7.51 -4.68
C LYS A 227 -5.65 8.90 -4.18
N SER A 228 -4.46 9.05 -3.61
CA SER A 228 -3.87 10.34 -3.23
C SER A 228 -2.38 10.17 -2.94
N HIS A 229 -1.66 11.28 -2.88
CA HIS A 229 -0.31 11.36 -2.31
C HIS A 229 -0.38 12.27 -1.08
N TRP A 230 0.16 11.81 0.06
CA TRP A 230 0.21 12.58 1.30
C TRP A 230 1.64 12.72 1.81
N ASP A 231 2.03 13.94 2.14
CA ASP A 231 3.18 14.22 3.00
C ASP A 231 2.67 14.50 4.41
N VAL A 232 2.88 13.56 5.33
CA VAL A 232 2.40 13.59 6.71
C VAL A 232 3.58 13.72 7.68
N PRO A 233 3.86 14.91 8.23
CA PRO A 233 4.97 15.09 9.15
C PRO A 233 4.69 14.49 10.54
N VAL A 234 5.54 13.57 10.98
CA VAL A 234 5.45 12.91 12.29
C VAL A 234 6.61 13.36 13.19
N ARG A 235 6.30 13.79 14.42
CA ARG A 235 7.28 14.32 15.38
C ARG A 235 7.82 13.22 16.28
N VAL A 236 9.03 12.75 16.01
CA VAL A 236 9.70 11.69 16.77
C VAL A 236 10.82 12.31 17.60
N GLY A 237 10.58 12.47 18.90
CA GLY A 237 11.50 13.19 19.77
C GLY A 237 11.61 14.67 19.35
N ARG A 238 12.82 15.09 18.97
CA ARG A 238 13.09 16.45 18.46
C ARG A 238 13.09 16.57 16.94
N GLU A 239 13.03 15.45 16.23
CA GLU A 239 13.10 15.39 14.78
C GLU A 239 11.69 15.27 14.18
N THR A 240 11.55 15.72 12.93
CA THR A 240 10.37 15.44 12.11
C THR A 240 10.76 14.40 11.07
N VAL A 241 9.98 13.34 10.97
CA VAL A 241 10.07 12.35 9.88
C VAL A 241 8.82 12.48 9.04
N HIS A 242 8.98 12.79 7.76
CA HIS A 242 7.89 12.88 6.81
C HIS A 242 7.47 11.50 6.34
N VAL A 243 6.21 11.14 6.55
CA VAL A 243 5.60 9.95 5.98
C VAL A 243 5.03 10.34 4.61
N LEU A 244 5.67 9.87 3.54
CA LEU A 244 5.23 10.09 2.17
C LEU A 244 4.37 8.89 1.74
N ALA A 245 3.06 9.00 1.90
CA ALA A 245 2.11 7.91 1.73
C ALA A 245 1.41 7.97 0.36
N SER A 246 1.38 6.85 -0.35
CA SER A 246 0.63 6.70 -1.60
C SER A 246 0.07 5.29 -1.74
N HIS A 247 -0.89 5.16 -2.67
CA HIS A 247 -1.36 3.89 -3.22
C HIS A 247 -1.60 4.11 -4.71
N PRO A 248 -0.56 4.05 -5.56
CA PRO A 248 -0.69 4.19 -7.01
C PRO A 248 -1.67 3.17 -7.62
N THR A 249 -2.07 3.41 -8.86
CA THR A 249 -2.91 2.48 -9.60
C THR A 249 -2.16 1.19 -9.89
N PRO A 250 -2.80 0.01 -9.82
CA PRO A 250 -2.25 -1.21 -10.42
C PRO A 250 -1.95 -0.99 -11.90
N PRO A 251 -0.80 -1.41 -12.45
CA PRO A 251 -0.39 -1.16 -13.84
C PRO A 251 -1.03 -2.15 -14.83
N THR A 252 -2.29 -2.50 -14.63
CA THR A 252 -3.02 -3.53 -15.40
C THR A 252 -4.52 -3.19 -15.43
N PHE A 253 -5.35 -4.09 -15.96
CA PHE A 253 -6.81 -3.94 -16.09
C PHE A 253 -7.28 -2.90 -17.13
N ASP A 254 -6.47 -2.62 -18.14
CA ASP A 254 -6.75 -1.67 -19.22
C ASP A 254 -6.32 -2.22 -20.60
N GLY A 255 -6.49 -1.40 -21.64
CA GLY A 255 -6.26 -1.78 -23.02
C GLY A 255 -4.86 -1.42 -23.55
N PRO A 256 -4.65 -1.50 -24.87
CA PRO A 256 -3.37 -1.20 -25.52
C PRO A 256 -2.82 0.21 -25.29
N GLU A 257 -3.65 1.15 -24.82
CA GLU A 257 -3.25 2.49 -24.42
C GLU A 257 -2.32 2.49 -23.19
N ASP A 258 -2.41 1.45 -22.34
CA ASP A 258 -1.64 1.27 -21.11
C ASP A 258 -1.73 2.51 -20.19
N ARG A 259 -2.97 2.98 -19.98
CA ARG A 259 -3.28 4.15 -19.15
C ARG A 259 -2.79 3.94 -17.72
N ASN A 260 -3.01 2.76 -17.16
CA ASN A 260 -2.72 2.40 -15.80
C ASN A 260 -1.23 2.19 -15.57
N GLY A 261 -0.50 1.48 -16.46
CA GLY A 261 0.94 1.32 -16.32
C GLY A 261 1.68 2.66 -16.45
N ARG A 262 1.25 3.51 -17.38
CA ARG A 262 1.79 4.88 -17.53
C ARG A 262 1.49 5.77 -16.33
N ARG A 263 0.26 5.70 -15.80
CA ARG A 263 -0.14 6.47 -14.61
C ARG A 263 0.62 6.02 -13.37
N ASN A 264 0.72 4.71 -13.12
CA ASN A 264 1.49 4.13 -12.02
C ASN A 264 2.94 4.65 -12.03
N ARG A 265 3.58 4.65 -13.21
CA ARG A 265 4.93 5.17 -13.37
C ARG A 265 5.08 6.63 -12.98
N ASP A 266 4.14 7.49 -13.37
CA ASP A 266 4.18 8.92 -13.04
C ASP A 266 3.76 9.20 -11.59
N GLU A 267 2.88 8.40 -11.00
CA GLU A 267 2.58 8.42 -9.56
C GLU A 267 3.83 8.09 -8.74
N ILE A 268 4.59 7.05 -9.10
CA ILE A 268 5.86 6.73 -8.42
C ILE A 268 6.90 7.84 -8.65
N ARG A 269 7.00 8.35 -9.89
CA ARG A 269 7.92 9.44 -10.24
C ARG A 269 7.62 10.70 -9.43
N PHE A 270 6.36 10.98 -9.11
CA PHE A 270 5.96 12.11 -8.29
C PHE A 270 6.77 12.15 -7.00
N TRP A 271 6.94 11.02 -6.30
CA TRP A 271 7.76 10.98 -5.09
C TRP A 271 9.25 11.19 -5.35
N ALA A 272 9.80 10.58 -6.42
CA ALA A 272 11.20 10.77 -6.79
C ALA A 272 11.53 12.26 -7.07
N ASP A 273 10.62 12.95 -7.77
CA ASP A 273 10.72 14.38 -8.05
C ASP A 273 10.47 15.21 -6.79
N TYR A 274 9.47 14.86 -5.96
CA TYR A 274 9.13 15.55 -4.71
C TYR A 274 10.30 15.58 -3.71
N VAL A 275 11.01 14.46 -3.57
CA VAL A 275 12.18 14.36 -2.68
C VAL A 275 13.46 14.85 -3.34
N THR A 276 13.45 15.30 -4.59
CA THR A 276 14.60 15.95 -5.25
C THR A 276 14.48 17.47 -5.18
N PRO A 277 15.26 18.15 -4.30
CA PRO A 277 15.17 19.59 -4.19
C PRO A 277 15.59 20.29 -5.48
N GLY A 278 15.02 21.47 -5.71
CA GLY A 278 15.39 22.32 -6.84
C GLY A 278 14.47 22.11 -8.03
N LYS A 279 15.01 21.99 -9.24
CA LYS A 279 14.21 22.03 -10.49
C LYS A 279 13.20 20.87 -10.60
N ALA A 280 13.57 19.67 -10.14
CA ALA A 280 12.72 18.49 -10.23
C ALA A 280 11.37 18.70 -9.53
N SER A 281 11.38 19.21 -8.29
CA SER A 281 10.15 19.40 -7.52
C SER A 281 9.39 20.71 -7.80
N ARG A 282 9.82 21.58 -8.74
CA ARG A 282 9.25 22.94 -8.91
C ARG A 282 7.81 22.96 -9.42
N TYR A 283 7.44 21.94 -10.18
CA TYR A 283 6.11 21.85 -10.78
C TYR A 283 5.04 21.43 -9.76
N VAL A 284 5.45 20.75 -8.70
CA VAL A 284 4.56 20.25 -7.66
C VAL A 284 3.83 21.39 -6.95
N TYR A 285 2.51 21.25 -6.83
CA TYR A 285 1.66 22.05 -5.97
C TYR A 285 0.72 21.12 -5.20
N ASP A 286 0.48 21.42 -3.93
CA ASP A 286 -0.49 20.68 -3.12
C ASP A 286 -1.91 21.26 -3.27
N ASP A 287 -2.89 20.60 -2.66
CA ASP A 287 -4.30 20.98 -2.75
C ASP A 287 -4.60 22.35 -2.10
N ALA A 288 -3.67 22.87 -1.29
CA ALA A 288 -3.71 24.23 -0.73
C ALA A 288 -2.94 25.26 -1.56
N GLY A 289 -2.40 24.86 -2.71
CA GLY A 289 -1.64 25.70 -3.64
C GLY A 289 -0.18 25.96 -3.22
N ARG A 290 0.33 25.32 -2.16
CA ARG A 290 1.76 25.44 -1.79
C ARG A 290 2.61 24.68 -2.80
N ARG A 291 3.64 25.37 -3.32
CA ARG A 291 4.51 24.86 -4.38
C ARG A 291 5.84 24.34 -3.87
N GLY A 292 6.43 23.42 -4.63
CA GLY A 292 7.73 22.84 -4.34
C GLY A 292 7.65 21.49 -3.61
N GLY A 293 8.78 20.80 -3.57
CA GLY A 293 8.94 19.51 -2.90
C GLY A 293 9.46 19.63 -1.47
N LEU A 294 9.91 18.50 -0.95
CA LEU A 294 10.51 18.38 0.38
C LEU A 294 11.79 19.20 0.48
N HIS A 295 12.03 19.87 1.61
CA HIS A 295 13.22 20.70 1.78
C HIS A 295 14.50 19.84 1.85
N PRO A 296 15.66 20.40 1.43
CA PRO A 296 16.93 19.73 1.58
C PRO A 296 17.21 19.34 3.03
N GLY A 297 17.52 18.06 3.27
CA GLY A 297 17.92 17.56 4.59
C GLY A 297 16.77 17.10 5.49
N GLU A 298 15.50 17.25 5.07
CA GLU A 298 14.38 16.66 5.79
C GLU A 298 14.40 15.13 5.66
N SER A 299 14.22 14.45 6.80
CA SER A 299 14.12 13.00 6.87
C SER A 299 12.73 12.54 6.45
N PHE A 300 12.66 11.47 5.68
CA PHE A 300 11.38 10.95 5.17
C PHE A 300 11.39 9.43 5.05
N VAL A 301 10.21 8.84 4.94
CA VAL A 301 10.00 7.45 4.55
C VAL A 301 8.86 7.43 3.53
N VAL A 302 9.12 6.89 2.34
CA VAL A 302 8.05 6.59 1.37
C VAL A 302 7.39 5.28 1.79
N LEU A 303 6.06 5.30 1.94
CA LEU A 303 5.25 4.17 2.37
C LEU A 303 4.12 3.92 1.36
N GLY A 304 3.85 2.65 1.12
CA GLY A 304 2.63 2.21 0.45
C GLY A 304 2.84 0.97 -0.40
N ASP A 305 1.73 0.36 -0.76
CA ASP A 305 1.62 -0.45 -1.96
C ASP A 305 1.86 0.45 -3.18
N GLN A 306 3.01 0.29 -3.83
CA GLN A 306 3.38 1.04 -5.04
C GLN A 306 2.91 0.34 -6.31
N ASN A 307 2.32 -0.85 -6.22
CA ASN A 307 1.85 -1.65 -7.34
C ASN A 307 2.93 -1.88 -8.43
N ALA A 308 4.20 -1.93 -8.02
CA ALA A 308 5.32 -2.01 -8.94
C ALA A 308 6.43 -2.90 -8.38
N ASP A 309 6.61 -4.05 -9.04
CA ASP A 309 7.73 -4.95 -8.81
C ASP A 309 8.90 -4.58 -9.75
N PRO A 310 10.16 -4.64 -9.29
CA PRO A 310 11.31 -4.26 -10.11
C PRO A 310 11.60 -5.21 -11.28
N LEU A 311 11.12 -6.46 -11.26
CA LEU A 311 11.53 -7.50 -12.20
C LEU A 311 10.39 -8.33 -12.79
N ASP A 312 9.31 -8.57 -12.05
CA ASP A 312 8.31 -9.59 -12.38
C ASP A 312 6.88 -9.03 -12.58
N GLY A 313 6.68 -7.73 -12.33
CA GLY A 313 5.40 -7.05 -12.54
C GLY A 313 5.26 -6.37 -13.91
N ASP A 314 4.07 -5.81 -14.15
CA ASP A 314 3.68 -5.20 -15.43
C ASP A 314 3.95 -3.67 -15.52
N SER A 315 4.64 -3.08 -14.52
CA SER A 315 4.92 -1.64 -14.52
C SER A 315 5.76 -1.20 -15.72
N VAL A 316 5.37 -0.08 -16.33
CA VAL A 316 6.11 0.56 -17.43
C VAL A 316 7.51 0.99 -16.97
N ASP A 317 8.51 0.69 -17.79
CA ASP A 317 9.91 1.12 -17.61
C ASP A 317 10.51 0.81 -16.22
N ALA A 318 10.11 -0.31 -15.59
CA ALA A 318 10.52 -0.64 -14.22
C ALA A 318 10.27 0.54 -13.26
N ALA A 319 9.05 1.06 -13.25
CA ALA A 319 8.66 2.31 -12.59
C ALA A 319 9.24 2.52 -11.18
N ILE A 320 9.29 1.46 -10.37
CA ILE A 320 9.77 1.51 -8.98
C ILE A 320 11.26 1.82 -8.85
N ASP A 321 12.07 1.53 -9.86
CA ASP A 321 13.51 1.83 -9.86
C ASP A 321 13.78 3.34 -9.75
N GLN A 322 12.82 4.18 -10.14
CA GLN A 322 12.85 5.63 -9.92
C GLN A 322 13.01 6.00 -8.44
N LEU A 323 12.52 5.16 -7.52
CA LEU A 323 12.71 5.29 -6.08
C LEU A 323 13.87 4.44 -5.56
N LEU A 324 14.01 3.18 -6.00
CA LEU A 324 15.04 2.27 -5.49
C LEU A 324 16.46 2.76 -5.80
N ASP A 325 16.67 3.32 -6.99
CA ASP A 325 17.95 3.91 -7.41
C ASP A 325 18.12 5.37 -6.99
N HIS A 326 17.10 5.95 -6.33
CA HIS A 326 17.13 7.36 -5.99
C HIS A 326 18.22 7.68 -4.96
N ARG A 327 19.09 8.64 -5.29
CA ARG A 327 20.24 9.05 -4.46
C ARG A 327 19.94 9.48 -3.03
N ARG A 328 18.70 9.88 -2.71
CA ARG A 328 18.28 10.21 -1.33
C ARG A 328 17.55 9.08 -0.62
N VAL A 329 17.14 8.04 -1.34
CA VAL A 329 16.42 6.88 -0.83
C VAL A 329 17.43 5.75 -0.63
N GLN A 330 17.15 4.88 0.34
CA GLN A 330 17.79 3.57 0.44
C GLN A 330 16.70 2.51 0.46
N ASP A 331 16.98 1.38 -0.18
CA ASP A 331 16.14 0.18 -0.11
C ASP A 331 16.63 -0.74 1.02
N PRO A 332 15.82 -0.97 2.07
CA PRO A 332 16.15 -1.93 3.13
C PRO A 332 16.05 -3.40 2.71
N ALA A 333 15.43 -3.69 1.55
CA ALA A 333 15.12 -5.01 1.04
C ALA A 333 14.55 -5.97 2.11
N PRO A 334 13.38 -5.65 2.72
CA PRO A 334 12.74 -6.48 3.75
C PRO A 334 12.48 -7.89 3.21
N ARG A 335 12.73 -8.91 4.05
CA ARG A 335 12.65 -10.32 3.62
C ARG A 335 11.71 -11.16 4.48
N SER A 336 11.20 -12.26 3.92
CA SER A 336 10.52 -13.33 4.66
C SER A 336 10.92 -14.72 4.17
N ALA A 337 10.81 -15.71 5.06
CA ALA A 337 10.88 -17.12 4.67
C ALA A 337 9.56 -17.64 4.09
N GLY A 338 8.42 -17.03 4.48
CA GLY A 338 7.10 -17.42 3.97
C GLY A 338 6.92 -17.11 2.48
N GLY A 339 7.46 -15.99 1.98
CA GLY A 339 7.42 -15.69 0.54
C GLY A 339 8.13 -16.76 -0.31
N VAL A 340 9.31 -17.22 0.14
CA VAL A 340 10.04 -18.32 -0.51
C VAL A 340 9.24 -19.63 -0.51
N GLU A 341 8.62 -19.98 0.62
CA GLU A 341 7.80 -21.18 0.74
C GLU A 341 6.54 -21.09 -0.15
N ALA A 342 5.85 -19.94 -0.14
CA ALA A 342 4.67 -19.69 -0.94
C ALA A 342 4.97 -19.82 -2.43
N ALA A 343 5.97 -19.09 -2.94
CA ALA A 343 6.38 -19.15 -4.35
C ALA A 343 6.71 -20.59 -4.81
N ALA A 344 7.38 -21.37 -3.96
CA ALA A 344 7.73 -22.75 -4.26
C ALA A 344 6.50 -23.69 -4.29
N LEU A 345 5.54 -23.51 -3.38
CA LEU A 345 4.33 -24.33 -3.32
C LEU A 345 3.32 -24.00 -4.43
N GLN A 346 3.22 -22.72 -4.77
CA GLN A 346 2.29 -22.19 -5.77
C GLN A 346 2.77 -22.50 -7.20
N GLY A 347 4.07 -22.37 -7.48
CA GLY A 347 4.59 -22.56 -8.82
C GLY A 347 3.94 -21.60 -9.81
N GLY A 348 3.52 -22.10 -10.98
CA GLY A 348 2.84 -21.26 -11.99
C GLY A 348 3.74 -20.12 -12.47
N ALA A 349 3.22 -18.89 -12.44
CA ALA A 349 3.98 -17.67 -12.74
C ALA A 349 5.26 -17.56 -11.89
N ASN A 350 5.19 -17.89 -10.59
CA ASN A 350 6.32 -17.85 -9.66
C ASN A 350 7.51 -18.70 -10.12
N ALA A 351 7.27 -19.80 -10.84
CA ALA A 351 8.34 -20.67 -11.35
C ALA A 351 9.21 -20.00 -12.44
N THR A 352 8.72 -18.90 -13.01
CA THR A 352 9.41 -18.13 -14.06
C THR A 352 9.88 -16.75 -13.60
N HIS A 353 9.59 -16.36 -12.36
CA HIS A 353 10.02 -15.10 -11.78
C HIS A 353 11.55 -15.02 -11.67
N ARG A 354 12.07 -13.80 -11.84
CA ARG A 354 13.49 -13.48 -11.81
C ARG A 354 13.89 -12.87 -10.46
N GLY A 355 12.94 -12.22 -9.79
CA GLY A 355 13.08 -11.68 -8.44
C GLY A 355 13.35 -12.77 -7.42
N ASP A 356 13.92 -12.34 -6.29
CA ASP A 356 14.13 -13.22 -5.15
C ASP A 356 12.82 -13.30 -4.36
N PRO A 357 12.14 -14.46 -4.28
CA PRO A 357 10.82 -14.58 -3.64
C PRO A 357 10.85 -14.29 -2.14
N ALA A 358 12.05 -14.20 -1.53
CA ALA A 358 12.15 -13.70 -0.16
C ALA A 358 11.76 -12.23 -0.03
N LEU A 359 11.76 -11.46 -1.13
CA LEU A 359 11.40 -10.05 -1.18
C LEU A 359 9.92 -9.81 -1.50
N ASP A 360 9.17 -10.87 -1.83
CA ASP A 360 7.74 -10.75 -2.16
C ASP A 360 6.96 -10.22 -0.95
N THR A 361 6.00 -9.35 -1.25
CA THR A 361 5.13 -8.70 -0.26
C THR A 361 3.66 -8.93 -0.54
N ALA A 362 3.31 -9.46 -1.71
CA ALA A 362 1.95 -9.76 -2.12
C ALA A 362 1.85 -11.14 -2.79
N ASP A 363 0.69 -11.76 -2.62
CA ASP A 363 0.35 -13.11 -3.05
C ASP A 363 -0.86 -13.04 -4.00
N PHE A 364 -0.58 -12.95 -5.30
CA PHE A 364 -1.60 -12.85 -6.35
C PHE A 364 -1.83 -14.19 -7.06
N ALA A 365 -2.71 -14.19 -8.07
CA ALA A 365 -3.09 -15.42 -8.77
C ALA A 365 -1.88 -16.11 -9.45
N ASP A 366 -1.73 -17.42 -9.20
CA ASP A 366 -0.62 -18.25 -9.70
C ASP A 366 -0.53 -18.34 -11.24
N THR A 367 -1.60 -17.97 -11.97
CA THR A 367 -1.57 -17.92 -13.44
C THR A 367 -0.83 -16.69 -13.96
N ALA A 368 -1.08 -15.54 -13.32
CA ALA A 368 -0.45 -14.24 -13.53
C ALA A 368 -1.06 -13.26 -12.50
N PRO A 369 -0.27 -12.37 -11.88
CA PRO A 369 1.18 -12.26 -12.03
C PRO A 369 1.96 -13.19 -11.11
N GLY A 370 1.34 -13.95 -10.20
CA GLY A 370 2.04 -14.63 -9.11
C GLY A 370 2.47 -13.68 -8.00
N ASN A 371 3.40 -14.11 -7.13
CA ASN A 371 3.85 -13.30 -6.00
C ASN A 371 4.78 -12.18 -6.47
N LEU A 372 4.61 -10.99 -5.89
CA LEU A 372 5.35 -9.79 -6.27
C LEU A 372 5.80 -9.01 -5.04
N ARG A 373 6.84 -8.19 -5.22
CA ARG A 373 7.22 -7.11 -4.31
C ARG A 373 6.48 -5.83 -4.71
N ALA A 374 5.31 -5.61 -4.13
CA ALA A 374 4.46 -4.45 -4.40
C ALA A 374 4.52 -3.37 -3.30
N ASP A 375 4.87 -3.74 -2.07
CA ASP A 375 4.80 -2.88 -0.88
C ASP A 375 6.17 -2.40 -0.42
N TYR A 376 6.26 -1.11 -0.11
CA TYR A 376 7.55 -0.45 0.10
C TYR A 376 7.59 0.39 1.39
N VAL A 377 8.70 0.25 2.11
CA VAL A 377 9.11 1.13 3.21
C VAL A 377 10.51 1.65 2.88
N LEU A 378 10.57 2.83 2.27
CA LEU A 378 11.80 3.38 1.68
C LEU A 378 12.25 4.64 2.42
N PRO A 379 13.11 4.50 3.44
CA PRO A 379 13.61 5.63 4.21
C PRO A 379 14.63 6.47 3.43
N SER A 380 14.75 7.73 3.80
CA SER A 380 15.83 8.60 3.36
C SER A 380 17.18 8.11 3.89
N ARG A 381 18.27 8.34 3.14
CA ARG A 381 19.62 7.81 3.45
C ARG A 381 20.22 8.29 4.77
N ASP A 382 19.73 9.40 5.31
CA ASP A 382 20.16 9.93 6.61
C ASP A 382 19.58 9.14 7.81
N LEU A 383 18.46 8.44 7.60
CA LEU A 383 17.87 7.53 8.59
C LEU A 383 18.61 6.19 8.56
N ARG A 384 19.22 5.79 9.68
CA ARG A 384 20.00 4.56 9.72
C ARG A 384 19.08 3.35 9.95
N VAL A 385 18.97 2.48 8.96
CA VAL A 385 18.25 1.19 9.06
C VAL A 385 18.91 0.29 10.12
N ARG A 386 18.07 -0.35 10.93
CA ARG A 386 18.44 -1.22 12.04
C ARG A 386 18.05 -2.66 11.77
N ASP A 387 16.85 -2.86 11.26
CA ASP A 387 16.28 -4.15 10.93
C ASP A 387 15.12 -3.92 9.94
N ALA A 388 14.71 -4.96 9.23
CA ALA A 388 13.60 -4.92 8.28
C ALA A 388 13.02 -6.32 8.05
N GLY A 389 11.73 -6.40 7.75
CA GLY A 389 11.09 -7.68 7.45
C GLY A 389 9.73 -7.56 6.81
N VAL A 390 9.27 -8.69 6.30
CA VAL A 390 7.89 -8.89 5.84
C VAL A 390 7.21 -9.86 6.80
N PHE A 391 6.02 -9.53 7.29
CA PHE A 391 5.20 -10.43 8.10
C PHE A 391 4.57 -11.48 7.18
N TRP A 392 5.39 -12.46 6.77
CA TRP A 392 4.96 -13.63 6.03
C TRP A 392 5.63 -14.86 6.65
N PRO A 393 5.04 -15.41 7.72
CA PRO A 393 5.57 -16.60 8.37
C PRO A 393 5.36 -17.85 7.51
N VAL A 394 6.27 -18.82 7.63
CA VAL A 394 6.12 -20.14 6.99
C VAL A 394 4.94 -20.92 7.57
N GLN A 395 4.34 -21.85 6.83
CA GLN A 395 3.14 -22.60 7.23
C GLN A 395 3.31 -23.33 8.57
N ALA A 396 4.51 -23.80 8.88
CA ALA A 396 4.82 -24.46 10.14
C ALA A 396 4.77 -23.53 11.37
N ASP A 397 4.88 -22.21 11.17
CA ASP A 397 4.72 -21.22 12.23
C ASP A 397 3.22 -21.06 12.55
N PRO A 398 2.80 -21.10 13.82
CA PRO A 398 1.39 -20.89 14.20
C PRO A 398 0.79 -19.55 13.74
N LEU A 399 1.62 -18.55 13.44
CA LEU A 399 1.18 -17.25 12.92
C LEU A 399 0.88 -17.29 11.42
N SER A 400 1.19 -18.36 10.71
CA SER A 400 0.78 -18.55 9.30
C SER A 400 -0.72 -18.50 9.12
N ARG A 401 -1.52 -18.81 10.15
CA ARG A 401 -2.97 -18.61 10.13
C ARG A 401 -3.41 -17.16 9.92
N LEU A 402 -2.51 -16.19 10.14
CA LEU A 402 -2.83 -14.76 10.00
C LEU A 402 -2.67 -14.28 8.57
N THR A 403 -1.75 -14.85 7.80
CA THR A 403 -1.57 -14.54 6.38
C THR A 403 -2.29 -15.55 5.48
N GLY A 404 -2.33 -16.81 5.91
CA GLY A 404 -3.03 -17.91 5.26
C GLY A 404 -2.58 -18.20 3.83
N VAL A 405 -3.46 -18.89 3.11
CA VAL A 405 -3.47 -19.07 1.65
C VAL A 405 -4.85 -18.67 1.16
N PHE A 406 -5.01 -18.44 -0.15
CA PHE A 406 -6.30 -18.02 -0.70
C PHE A 406 -7.46 -19.00 -0.35
N PRO A 407 -8.63 -18.50 0.12
CA PRO A 407 -8.94 -17.10 0.43
C PRO A 407 -8.22 -16.63 1.70
N PHE A 408 -7.55 -15.48 1.61
CA PHE A 408 -6.71 -14.97 2.69
C PHE A 408 -7.55 -14.53 3.92
N PRO A 409 -7.14 -14.89 5.15
CA PRO A 409 -7.80 -14.44 6.37
C PRO A 409 -7.59 -12.95 6.67
N SER A 410 -6.51 -12.35 6.15
CA SER A 410 -6.20 -10.93 6.33
C SER A 410 -6.31 -10.13 5.04
N SER A 411 -5.36 -10.33 4.13
CA SER A 411 -5.18 -9.62 2.86
C SER A 411 -4.32 -10.51 1.96
N ASP A 412 -4.37 -10.29 0.66
CA ASP A 412 -3.41 -10.79 -0.33
C ASP A 412 -2.02 -10.14 -0.19
N HIS A 413 -1.93 -8.96 0.43
CA HIS A 413 -0.67 -8.33 0.78
C HIS A 413 -0.16 -8.76 2.17
N ARG A 414 1.10 -8.44 2.45
CA ARG A 414 1.81 -8.76 3.69
C ARG A 414 2.37 -7.48 4.28
N LEU A 415 2.29 -7.34 5.61
CA LEU A 415 2.83 -6.16 6.28
C LEU A 415 4.35 -6.09 6.09
N VAL A 416 4.84 -4.95 5.63
CA VAL A 416 6.28 -4.66 5.48
C VAL A 416 6.70 -3.64 6.53
N TRP A 417 7.81 -3.89 7.24
CA TRP A 417 8.30 -2.99 8.29
C TRP A 417 9.81 -2.78 8.24
N VAL A 418 10.24 -1.63 8.75
CA VAL A 418 11.64 -1.24 8.89
C VAL A 418 11.84 -0.53 10.24
N ASP A 419 12.89 -0.92 10.95
CA ASP A 419 13.37 -0.25 12.14
C ASP A 419 14.42 0.81 11.79
N LEU A 420 14.19 2.04 12.23
CA LEU A 420 15.03 3.21 11.94
C LEU A 420 15.61 3.78 13.23
N ALA A 421 16.89 4.10 13.23
CA ALA A 421 17.50 4.83 14.34
C ALA A 421 17.31 6.34 14.14
N VAL A 422 16.46 6.95 14.96
CA VAL A 422 16.13 8.38 14.95
C VAL A 422 16.81 9.07 16.14
N ARG A 423 17.15 10.35 16.01
CA ARG A 423 17.67 11.12 17.15
C ARG A 423 16.51 11.41 18.10
N GLY A 424 16.59 10.91 19.33
CA GLY A 424 15.59 11.10 20.37
C GLY A 424 15.50 12.52 20.90
#